data_AF-A0AAV7AUG0-F1
#
_entry.id   AF-A0AAV7AUG0-F1
#
_cell.length_a   1.000
_cell.length_b   1.000
_cell.length_c   1.000
_cell.angle_alpha   90.00
_cell.angle_beta   90.00
_cell.angle_gamma   90.00
#
_symmetry.space_group_name_H-M   'P 1'
#
loop_
_entity.id
_entity.type
_entity.pdbx_description
1 polymer ?
#
loop_
_entity_poly.entity_id
_entity_poly.type
_entity_poly.pdbx_seq_one_letter_code
_entity_poly.pdbx_strand_id
1 'polypeptide(L)'
;MREPFRKRKRQDETSSSAQQEPAHKRKKDDLTQLDKEMSAFLHLLEDRLIRLFLASDSRRKLSDKYLLAMVCEYFRRAAIPTDEYRSLFFPALFLTNQFEEEELEIRRQIYPWALGGSWTLNREQLLHECNLLFH
;
A
#
# COMPACT_ATOMS: atom_id res chain seq x y z
N MET A 1 65.29 31.60 -34.03
CA MET A 1 64.32 30.65 -33.43
C MET A 1 62.95 31.03 -33.97
N ARG A 2 62.58 30.56 -35.17
CA ARG A 2 61.71 29.40 -35.49
C ARG A 2 60.26 29.48 -34.97
N GLU A 3 59.40 29.86 -35.93
CA GLU A 3 58.04 29.40 -36.25
C GLU A 3 56.84 29.68 -35.32
N PRO A 4 55.71 30.14 -35.90
CA PRO A 4 54.43 30.35 -35.22
C PRO A 4 53.68 29.03 -34.94
N PHE A 5 52.77 29.08 -33.96
CA PHE A 5 51.92 27.97 -33.54
C PHE A 5 51.09 27.42 -34.71
N ARG A 6 51.47 26.23 -35.18
CA ARG A 6 50.73 25.42 -36.15
C ARG A 6 49.42 24.90 -35.56
N LYS A 7 48.34 25.03 -36.31
CA LYS A 7 47.07 24.32 -36.11
C LYS A 7 47.31 22.80 -36.07
N ARG A 8 46.71 22.10 -35.10
CA ARG A 8 46.47 20.64 -35.17
C ARG A 8 44.99 20.37 -34.89
N LYS A 9 44.34 19.76 -35.87
CA LYS A 9 43.01 19.14 -35.79
C LYS A 9 43.24 17.64 -35.62
N ARG A 10 42.67 17.01 -34.58
CA ARG A 10 42.36 15.58 -34.54
C ARG A 10 41.13 15.34 -33.65
N GLN A 11 40.13 14.71 -34.25
CA GLN A 11 39.05 14.00 -33.57
C GLN A 11 39.66 12.78 -32.86
N ASP A 12 39.10 12.39 -31.72
CA ASP A 12 38.86 10.98 -31.42
C ASP A 12 37.70 10.87 -30.44
N GLU A 13 36.70 10.12 -30.89
CA GLU A 13 35.54 9.68 -30.15
C GLU A 13 36.00 8.70 -29.06
N THR A 14 35.62 8.94 -27.80
CA THR A 14 35.55 7.87 -26.81
C THR A 14 34.32 8.08 -25.94
N SER A 15 33.29 7.34 -26.34
CA SER A 15 32.14 6.86 -25.60
C SER A 15 32.25 6.95 -24.06
N SER A 16 31.32 7.67 -23.45
CA SER A 16 30.79 7.26 -22.14
C SER A 16 29.27 7.21 -22.26
N SER A 17 28.77 5.99 -22.43
CA SER A 17 27.35 5.64 -22.44
C SER A 17 26.79 5.91 -21.05
N ALA A 18 26.25 7.10 -20.83
CA ALA A 18 25.26 7.30 -19.78
C ALA A 18 23.95 6.70 -20.29
N GLN A 19 23.71 5.45 -19.94
CA GLN A 19 22.43 4.77 -20.14
C GLN A 19 21.35 5.55 -19.38
N GLN A 20 20.63 6.41 -20.09
CA GLN A 20 19.34 6.91 -19.64
C GLN A 20 18.34 5.75 -19.71
N GLU A 21 18.06 5.16 -18.55
CA GLU A 21 16.89 4.31 -18.35
C GLU A 21 15.62 5.03 -18.84
N PRO A 22 14.84 4.44 -19.77
CA PRO A 22 13.72 5.15 -20.37
C PRO A 22 12.55 5.25 -19.40
N ALA A 23 12.10 6.48 -19.11
CA ALA A 23 10.95 6.80 -18.26
C ALA A 23 9.64 6.07 -18.64
N HIS A 24 9.56 5.55 -19.87
CA HIS A 24 8.43 4.73 -20.33
C HIS A 24 8.38 3.32 -19.71
N LYS A 25 9.52 2.71 -19.36
CA LYS A 25 9.54 1.40 -18.69
C LYS A 25 9.01 1.51 -17.27
N ARG A 26 9.53 2.47 -16.49
CA ARG A 26 9.12 2.70 -15.09
C ARG A 26 7.61 2.93 -14.93
N LYS A 27 6.98 3.72 -15.81
CA LYS A 27 5.52 3.93 -15.79
C LYS A 27 4.73 2.66 -16.12
N LYS A 28 5.22 1.84 -17.05
CA LYS A 28 4.58 0.57 -17.41
C LYS A 28 4.68 -0.44 -16.27
N ASP A 29 5.84 -0.53 -15.64
CA ASP A 29 6.06 -1.43 -14.49
C ASP A 29 5.20 -1.02 -13.29
N ASP A 30 5.09 0.28 -13.01
CA ASP A 30 4.24 0.84 -11.94
C ASP A 30 2.74 0.57 -12.18
N LEU A 31 2.26 0.74 -13.41
CA LEU A 31 0.88 0.38 -13.79
C LEU A 31 0.63 -1.13 -13.62
N THR A 32 1.58 -1.98 -14.03
CA THR A 32 1.42 -3.44 -13.85
C THR A 32 1.48 -3.88 -12.40
N GLN A 33 2.17 -3.13 -11.54
CA GLN A 33 2.23 -3.40 -10.12
C GLN A 33 0.92 -2.98 -9.44
N LEU A 34 0.39 -1.80 -9.79
CA LEU A 34 -0.91 -1.34 -9.34
C LEU A 34 -2.02 -2.34 -9.69
N ASP A 35 -2.04 -2.86 -10.92
CA ASP A 35 -3.03 -3.84 -11.35
C ASP A 35 -2.99 -5.12 -10.50
N LYS A 36 -1.79 -5.60 -10.14
CA LYS A 36 -1.61 -6.78 -9.28
C LYS A 36 -2.10 -6.52 -7.85
N GLU A 37 -1.73 -5.39 -7.27
CA GLU A 37 -2.12 -5.01 -5.91
C GLU A 37 -3.63 -4.80 -5.81
N MET A 38 -4.24 -4.13 -6.79
CA MET A 38 -5.69 -3.98 -6.88
C MET A 38 -6.39 -5.33 -7.05
N SER A 39 -5.88 -6.21 -7.92
CA SER A 39 -6.45 -7.54 -8.10
C SER A 39 -6.36 -8.37 -6.82
N ALA A 40 -5.23 -8.31 -6.10
CA ALA A 40 -5.05 -9.00 -4.82
C ALA A 40 -5.99 -8.45 -3.75
N PHE A 41 -6.17 -7.12 -3.69
CA PHE A 41 -7.09 -6.49 -2.76
C PHE A 41 -8.56 -6.84 -3.07
N LEU A 42 -8.98 -6.85 -4.34
CA LEU A 42 -10.33 -7.26 -4.71
C LEU A 42 -10.59 -8.73 -4.37
N HIS A 43 -9.60 -9.60 -4.60
CA HIS A 43 -9.71 -11.01 -4.20
C HIS A 43 -9.78 -11.19 -2.68
N LEU A 44 -9.05 -10.37 -1.92
CA LEU A 44 -9.14 -10.34 -0.46
C LEU A 44 -10.57 -10.03 0.01
N LEU A 45 -11.30 -9.12 -0.66
CA LEU A 45 -12.69 -8.81 -0.31
C LEU A 45 -13.65 -10.00 -0.53
N GLU A 46 -13.21 -11.03 -1.26
CA GLU A 46 -13.96 -12.28 -1.45
C GLU A 46 -13.69 -13.32 -0.35
N ASP A 47 -12.70 -13.09 0.53
CA ASP A 47 -12.41 -13.95 1.68
C ASP A 47 -13.65 -14.14 2.56
N ARG A 48 -13.87 -15.36 3.04
CA ARG A 48 -15.06 -15.71 3.83
C ARG A 48 -15.27 -14.79 5.03
N LEU A 49 -14.25 -14.53 5.83
CA LEU A 49 -14.39 -13.73 7.06
C LEU A 49 -14.65 -12.27 6.71
N ILE A 50 -13.94 -11.75 5.70
CA ILE A 50 -14.10 -10.37 5.25
C ILE A 50 -15.49 -10.18 4.64
N ARG A 51 -15.98 -11.11 3.82
CA ARG A 51 -17.36 -11.08 3.30
C ARG A 51 -18.41 -11.08 4.41
N LEU A 52 -18.22 -11.89 5.46
CA LEU A 52 -19.12 -11.92 6.60
C LEU A 52 -19.12 -10.57 7.34
N PHE A 53 -17.94 -9.97 7.53
CA PHE A 53 -17.81 -8.63 8.10
C PHE A 53 -18.52 -7.58 7.24
N LEU A 54 -18.23 -7.53 5.94
CA LEU A 54 -18.84 -6.58 4.99
C LEU A 54 -20.37 -6.74 4.90
N ALA A 55 -20.88 -7.96 5.08
CA ALA A 55 -22.32 -8.21 5.12
C ALA A 55 -22.96 -7.79 6.46
N SER A 56 -22.21 -7.85 7.56
CA SER A 56 -22.68 -7.38 8.86
C SER A 56 -22.79 -5.86 8.94
N ASP A 57 -21.96 -5.12 8.21
CA ASP A 57 -21.97 -3.66 8.13
C ASP A 57 -23.00 -3.15 7.11
N SER A 58 -24.28 -3.37 7.40
CA SER A 58 -25.40 -3.02 6.52
C SER A 58 -25.49 -1.53 6.15
N ARG A 59 -24.99 -0.65 7.03
CA ARG A 59 -24.99 0.81 6.82
C ARG A 59 -23.67 1.34 6.27
N ARG A 60 -22.70 0.46 5.96
CA ARG A 60 -21.36 0.83 5.46
C ARG A 60 -20.61 1.80 6.35
N LYS A 61 -20.85 1.79 7.66
CA LYS A 61 -20.21 2.74 8.58
C LYS A 61 -18.76 2.39 8.89
N LEU A 62 -18.36 1.12 8.70
CA LEU A 62 -17.02 0.62 8.95
C LEU A 62 -16.27 0.29 7.68
N SER A 63 -17.00 0.10 6.58
CA SER A 63 -16.52 -0.52 5.35
C SER A 63 -17.12 0.09 4.09
N ASP A 64 -17.37 1.40 4.09
CA ASP A 64 -17.70 2.08 2.86
C ASP A 64 -16.55 1.99 1.84
N LYS A 65 -16.87 2.39 0.60
CA LYS A 65 -15.91 2.33 -0.51
C LYS A 65 -14.69 3.23 -0.31
N TYR A 66 -14.78 4.30 0.49
CA TYR A 66 -13.68 5.21 0.76
C TYR A 66 -12.75 4.63 1.81
N LEU A 67 -13.28 4.10 2.91
CA LEU A 67 -12.52 3.38 3.92
C LEU A 67 -11.78 2.19 3.32
N LEU A 68 -12.46 1.40 2.47
CA LEU A 68 -11.82 0.26 1.79
C LEU A 68 -10.75 0.72 0.78
N ALA A 69 -10.99 1.82 0.05
CA ALA A 69 -9.97 2.40 -0.83
C ALA A 69 -8.77 2.91 -0.04
N MET A 70 -8.98 3.54 1.13
CA MET A 70 -7.91 3.98 2.01
C MET A 70 -7.09 2.80 2.53
N VAL A 71 -7.73 1.67 2.92
CA VAL A 71 -6.99 0.45 3.30
C VAL A 71 -6.09 -0.03 2.16
N CYS A 72 -6.60 -0.09 0.93
CA CYS A 72 -5.80 -0.47 -0.23
C CYS A 72 -4.62 0.48 -0.46
N GLU A 73 -4.84 1.79 -0.28
CA GLU A 73 -3.79 2.80 -0.39
C GLU A 73 -2.73 2.67 0.72
N TYR A 74 -3.13 2.32 1.95
CA TYR A 74 -2.18 2.03 3.03
C TYR A 74 -1.29 0.84 2.70
N PHE A 75 -1.87 -0.26 2.23
CA PHE A 75 -1.09 -1.43 1.82
C PHE A 75 -0.08 -1.09 0.73
N ARG A 76 -0.49 -0.29 -0.25
CA ARG A 76 0.40 0.20 -1.30
C ARG A 76 1.53 1.07 -0.78
N ARG A 77 1.21 2.07 0.05
CA ARG A 77 2.20 3.03 0.55
C ARG A 77 3.22 2.39 1.49
N ALA A 78 2.78 1.44 2.31
CA ALA A 78 3.64 0.68 3.20
C ALA A 78 4.31 -0.53 2.52
N ALA A 79 4.12 -0.71 1.19
CA ALA A 79 4.65 -1.81 0.41
C ALA A 79 4.39 -3.20 1.03
N ILE A 80 3.18 -3.37 1.57
CA ILE A 80 2.77 -4.61 2.25
C ILE A 80 2.72 -5.75 1.22
N PRO A 81 3.34 -6.91 1.51
CA PRO A 81 3.23 -8.09 0.67
C PRO A 81 1.77 -8.56 0.57
N THR A 82 1.32 -8.97 -0.62
CA THR A 82 -0.08 -9.34 -0.86
C THR A 82 -0.56 -10.54 -0.05
N ASP A 83 0.35 -11.41 0.38
CA ASP A 83 0.09 -12.54 1.28
C ASP A 83 -0.20 -12.10 2.72
N GLU A 84 0.24 -10.91 3.14
CA GLU A 84 -0.04 -10.32 4.45
C GLU A 84 -1.34 -9.50 4.49
N TYR A 85 -1.95 -9.22 3.33
CA TYR A 85 -3.18 -8.43 3.24
C TYR A 85 -4.29 -8.99 4.13
N ARG A 86 -4.38 -10.31 4.24
CA ARG A 86 -5.43 -10.98 4.99
C ARG A 86 -5.30 -10.84 6.51
N SER A 87 -4.08 -10.86 7.03
CA SER A 87 -3.80 -10.63 8.46
C SER A 87 -3.92 -9.15 8.80
N LEU A 88 -3.52 -8.27 7.90
CA LEU A 88 -3.46 -6.82 8.14
C LEU A 88 -4.75 -6.07 7.77
N PHE A 89 -5.74 -6.73 7.17
CA PHE A 89 -6.99 -6.08 6.75
C PHE A 89 -7.71 -5.36 7.89
N PHE A 90 -8.00 -6.05 9.00
CA PHE A 90 -8.70 -5.45 10.13
C PHE A 90 -7.88 -4.41 10.90
N PRO A 91 -6.57 -4.60 11.14
CA PRO A 91 -5.69 -3.54 11.64
C PRO A 91 -5.74 -2.28 10.77
N ALA A 92 -5.56 -2.43 9.46
CA ALA A 92 -5.60 -1.30 8.53
C ALA A 92 -6.98 -0.62 8.51
N LEU A 93 -8.06 -1.40 8.50
CA LEU A 93 -9.41 -0.85 8.54
C LEU A 93 -9.72 -0.15 9.86
N PHE A 94 -9.26 -0.70 10.98
CA PHE A 94 -9.37 -0.03 12.28
C PHE A 94 -8.67 1.32 12.26
N LEU A 95 -7.46 1.35 11.69
CA LEU A 95 -6.67 2.56 11.56
C LEU A 95 -7.33 3.60 10.65
N THR A 96 -7.86 3.21 9.49
CA THR A 96 -8.53 4.14 8.57
C THR A 96 -9.79 4.75 9.20
N ASN A 97 -10.55 3.93 9.93
CA ASN A 97 -11.69 4.38 10.72
C ASN A 97 -11.29 5.35 11.86
N GLN A 98 -10.03 5.38 12.32
CA GLN A 98 -9.60 6.40 13.30
C GLN A 98 -9.50 7.80 12.71
N PHE A 99 -9.23 7.90 11.41
CA PHE A 99 -8.97 9.17 10.75
C PHE A 99 -10.20 9.79 10.09
N GLU A 100 -11.19 8.99 9.66
CA GLU A 100 -12.40 9.49 9.00
C GLU A 100 -13.65 9.62 9.88
N GLU A 101 -13.81 8.80 10.93
CA GLU A 101 -15.07 8.75 11.70
C GLU A 101 -14.84 8.94 13.21
N GLU A 102 -15.40 10.00 13.78
CA GLU A 102 -15.23 10.39 15.20
C GLU A 102 -15.97 9.47 16.20
N GLU A 103 -16.80 8.53 15.73
CA GLU A 103 -17.61 7.68 16.62
C GLU A 103 -16.82 6.44 17.09
N LEU A 104 -16.09 6.61 18.21
CA LEU A 104 -15.30 5.55 18.85
C LEU A 104 -16.05 4.22 19.05
N GLU A 105 -17.36 4.27 19.29
CA GLU A 105 -18.19 3.08 19.51
C GLU A 105 -18.40 2.27 18.23
N ILE A 106 -18.45 2.93 17.07
CA ILE A 106 -18.57 2.25 15.79
C ILE A 106 -17.29 1.48 15.51
N ARG A 107 -16.13 2.15 15.59
CA ARG A 107 -14.83 1.52 15.35
C ARG A 107 -14.57 0.29 16.24
N ARG A 108 -15.05 0.30 17.49
CA ARG A 108 -14.94 -0.85 18.41
C ARG A 108 -15.57 -2.13 17.86
N GLN A 109 -16.52 -2.04 16.94
CA GLN A 109 -17.14 -3.21 16.32
C GLN A 109 -16.18 -4.01 15.44
N ILE A 110 -14.98 -3.48 15.11
CA ILE A 110 -13.93 -4.22 14.38
C ILE A 110 -13.24 -5.26 15.27
N TYR A 111 -13.16 -5.02 16.59
CA TYR A 111 -12.37 -5.87 17.50
C TYR A 111 -12.74 -7.36 17.47
N PRO A 112 -14.03 -7.78 17.49
CA PRO A 112 -14.38 -9.20 17.42
C PRO A 112 -13.93 -9.88 16.12
N TRP A 113 -13.85 -9.13 15.02
CA TRP A 113 -13.42 -9.64 13.72
C TRP A 113 -11.91 -9.78 13.61
N ALA A 114 -11.18 -8.86 14.24
CA ALA A 114 -9.72 -8.86 14.24
C ALA A 114 -9.12 -9.86 15.24
N LEU A 115 -9.68 -9.93 16.45
CA LEU A 115 -9.08 -10.64 17.60
C LEU A 115 -9.88 -11.86 18.08
N GLY A 116 -11.06 -12.13 17.49
CA GLY A 116 -11.92 -13.25 17.85
C GLY A 116 -12.60 -13.09 19.22
N GLY A 117 -13.02 -14.22 19.82
CA GLY A 117 -13.87 -14.22 21.02
C GLY A 117 -13.26 -13.61 22.29
N SER A 118 -11.94 -13.53 22.39
CA SER A 118 -11.20 -12.94 23.53
C SER A 118 -10.75 -11.50 23.28
N TRP A 119 -11.34 -10.81 22.29
CA TRP A 119 -10.93 -9.47 21.88
C TRP A 119 -10.90 -8.44 23.01
N THR A 120 -11.73 -8.59 24.04
CA THR A 120 -11.76 -7.67 25.20
C THR A 120 -10.48 -7.70 26.01
N LEU A 121 -9.77 -8.82 26.03
CA LEU A 121 -8.51 -9.01 26.75
C LEU A 121 -7.28 -8.64 25.89
N ASN A 122 -7.42 -8.65 24.56
CA ASN A 122 -6.29 -8.52 23.63
C ASN A 122 -6.32 -7.21 22.83
N ARG A 123 -7.06 -6.19 23.27
CA ARG A 123 -7.27 -4.95 22.48
C ARG A 123 -5.97 -4.26 22.07
N GLU A 124 -4.94 -4.34 22.91
CA GLU A 124 -3.62 -3.76 22.65
C GLU A 124 -2.88 -4.45 21.50
N GLN A 125 -3.17 -5.72 21.22
CA GLN A 125 -2.57 -6.44 20.09
C GLN A 125 -2.93 -5.77 18.75
N LEU A 126 -4.19 -5.36 18.59
CA LEU A 126 -4.63 -4.69 17.36
C LEU A 126 -3.88 -3.37 17.15
N LEU A 127 -3.60 -2.63 18.22
CA LEU A 127 -2.81 -1.39 18.16
C LEU A 127 -1.36 -1.68 17.77
N HIS A 128 -0.77 -2.77 18.25
CA HIS A 128 0.56 -3.20 17.84
C HIS A 128 0.62 -3.53 16.34
N GLU A 129 -0.37 -4.27 15.83
CA GLU A 129 -0.47 -4.60 14.40
C GLU A 129 -0.69 -3.35 13.53
N CYS A 130 -1.42 -2.34 14.05
CA CYS A 130 -1.55 -1.05 13.35
C CYS A 130 -0.20 -0.33 13.19
N ASN A 131 0.73 -0.46 14.15
CA ASN A 131 2.03 0.20 14.05
C ASN A 131 2.91 -0.38 12.93
N LEU A 132 2.68 -1.63 12.52
CA LEU A 132 3.38 -2.24 11.39
C LEU A 132 3.08 -1.53 10.07
N LEU A 133 1.99 -0.77 9.99
CA LEU A 133 1.60 -0.01 8.79
C LEU A 133 2.28 1.37 8.70
N PHE A 134 3.07 1.78 9.70
CA PHE A 134 3.70 3.11 9.79
C PHE A 134 5.25 3.09 9.81
N HIS A 135 5.88 1.97 9.44
CA HIS A 135 7.34 1.88 9.28
C HIS A 135 7.78 2.26 7.86
#